data_AF-A0A7Z9QMN3-F1
#
_entry.id   AF-A0A7Z9QMN3-F1
#
_cell.length_a   1.000
_cell.length_b   1.000
_cell.length_c   1.000
_cell.angle_alpha   90.00
_cell.angle_beta   90.00
_cell.angle_gamma   90.00
#
_symmetry.space_group_name_H-M   'P 1'
#
loop_
_entity.id
_entity.type
_entity.pdbx_description
1 polymer ?
#
loop_
_entity_poly.entity_id
_entity_poly.type
_entity_poly.pdbx_seq_one_letter_code
_entity_poly.pdbx_strand_id
1 'polypeptide(L)'
;MVRDSIVYVSVLLTTLIFMIQSNAKIDPKSAAGVWLFDEESGKVAKDSSDNGYDGKFMGKGNPKWVDGKFGKALDFNGSTDYVEVDSEPGLNITGDITVVAWIFKRPAGRVQFSANGDRL
;
A
#
# COMPACT_ATOMS: atom_id res chain seq x y z
N MET A 1 -3.76 26.98 50.62
CA MET A 1 -4.33 25.62 50.52
C MET A 1 -5.00 25.38 49.17
N VAL A 2 -6.11 26.04 48.81
CA VAL A 2 -6.81 25.80 47.51
C VAL A 2 -5.99 26.22 46.28
N ARG A 3 -5.31 27.36 46.34
CA ARG A 3 -4.49 27.88 45.24
C ARG A 3 -3.31 26.96 44.91
N ASP A 4 -2.68 26.41 45.93
CA ASP A 4 -1.51 25.54 45.79
C ASP A 4 -1.93 24.19 45.19
N SER A 5 -3.08 23.64 45.60
CA SER A 5 -3.67 22.43 45.02
C SER A 5 -4.03 22.59 43.54
N ILE A 6 -4.57 23.74 43.12
CA ILE A 6 -4.92 24.00 41.71
C ILE A 6 -3.66 24.03 40.82
N VAL A 7 -2.56 24.61 41.31
CA VAL A 7 -1.29 24.66 40.58
C VAL A 7 -0.71 23.25 40.42
N TYR A 8 -0.73 22.42 41.45
CA TYR A 8 -0.25 21.03 41.34
C TYR A 8 -1.10 20.19 40.38
N VAL A 9 -2.42 20.30 40.45
CA VAL A 9 -3.32 19.56 39.55
C VAL A 9 -3.16 20.00 38.10
N SER A 10 -2.97 21.30 37.84
CA SER A 10 -2.73 21.80 36.48
C SER A 10 -1.36 21.38 35.93
N VAL A 11 -0.30 21.40 36.73
CA VAL A 11 1.02 20.90 36.33
C VAL A 11 0.96 19.38 36.05
N LEU A 12 0.28 18.59 36.87
CA LEU A 12 0.10 17.15 36.64
C LEU A 12 -0.75 16.84 35.40
N LEU A 13 -1.80 17.63 35.11
CA LEU A 13 -2.61 17.43 33.90
C LEU A 13 -1.83 17.75 32.62
N THR A 14 -1.02 18.81 32.65
CA THR A 14 -0.22 19.22 31.47
C THR A 14 0.87 18.21 31.12
N THR A 15 1.54 17.62 32.11
CA THR A 15 2.57 16.58 31.85
C THR A 15 1.97 15.28 31.35
N LEU A 16 0.72 14.96 31.73
CA LEU A 16 0.00 13.77 31.27
C LEU A 16 -0.38 13.85 29.78
N ILE A 17 -0.63 15.05 29.24
CA ILE A 17 -1.02 15.26 27.83
C ILE A 17 0.18 15.19 26.86
N PHE A 18 1.41 15.34 27.35
CA PHE A 18 2.63 15.23 26.55
C PHE A 18 3.19 13.80 26.44
N MET A 19 2.64 12.85 27.18
CA MET A 19 3.04 11.45 27.08
C MET A 19 2.20 10.74 26.02
N ILE A 20 2.90 10.27 24.97
CA ILE A 20 2.42 9.35 23.92
C ILE A 20 1.68 10.00 22.74
N GLN A 21 2.41 10.80 21.95
CA GLN A 21 2.16 10.86 20.51
C GLN A 21 3.09 9.85 19.84
N SER A 22 2.70 8.57 19.85
CA SER A 22 3.40 7.53 19.11
C SER A 22 3.19 7.78 17.62
N ASN A 23 4.23 8.29 16.96
CA ASN A 23 4.24 8.38 15.52
C ASN A 23 4.80 7.06 14.98
N ALA A 24 3.93 6.16 14.55
CA ALA A 24 4.35 5.07 13.67
C ALA A 24 4.59 5.67 12.29
N LYS A 25 5.72 6.36 12.13
CA LYS A 25 6.17 6.86 10.83
C LYS A 25 6.74 5.65 10.10
N ILE A 26 6.08 5.23 9.03
CA ILE A 26 6.71 4.37 8.03
C ILE A 26 7.96 5.12 7.58
N ASP A 27 9.14 4.57 7.85
CA ASP A 27 10.40 5.09 7.31
C ASP A 27 10.64 4.40 5.96
N PRO A 28 10.34 5.05 4.82
CA PRO A 28 10.51 4.43 3.51
C PRO A 28 11.98 4.08 3.25
N LYS A 29 12.93 4.71 3.97
CA LYS A 29 14.37 4.44 3.88
C LYS A 29 14.77 3.10 4.49
N SER A 30 13.94 2.55 5.37
CA SER A 30 14.17 1.25 6.02
C SER A 30 13.51 0.08 5.28
N ALA A 31 12.60 0.37 4.36
CA ALA A 31 11.93 -0.62 3.54
C ALA A 31 12.84 -1.04 2.36
N ALA A 32 12.79 -2.32 2.00
CA ALA A 32 13.51 -2.83 0.83
C ALA A 32 12.99 -2.22 -0.49
N GLY A 33 11.70 -1.88 -0.56
CA GLY A 33 11.09 -1.18 -1.69
C GLY A 33 9.69 -0.68 -1.34
N VAL A 34 9.28 0.44 -1.95
CA VAL A 34 8.00 1.11 -1.70
C VAL A 34 7.39 1.59 -3.02
N TRP A 35 6.43 0.86 -3.57
CA TRP A 35 5.72 1.27 -4.79
C TRP A 35 4.35 1.84 -4.44
N LEU A 36 4.24 3.18 -4.44
CA LEU A 36 3.00 3.89 -4.09
C LEU A 36 2.02 4.02 -5.25
N PHE A 37 2.52 3.94 -6.49
CA PHE A 37 1.74 4.11 -7.71
C PHE A 37 1.11 5.52 -7.81
N ASP A 38 1.86 6.59 -7.55
CA ASP A 38 1.39 7.99 -7.60
C ASP A 38 1.85 8.76 -8.86
N GLU A 39 2.45 8.07 -9.84
CA GLU A 39 2.99 8.68 -11.07
C GLU A 39 1.92 9.12 -12.07
N GLU A 40 0.69 8.62 -11.89
CA GLU A 40 -0.51 8.89 -12.70
C GLU A 40 -0.44 8.47 -14.18
N SER A 41 0.75 8.21 -14.71
CA SER A 41 0.99 7.91 -16.11
C SER A 41 2.34 7.21 -16.33
N GLY A 42 2.54 6.71 -17.55
CA GLY A 42 3.76 6.00 -17.94
C GLY A 42 3.67 4.49 -17.72
N LYS A 43 4.81 3.82 -17.83
CA LYS A 43 4.96 2.35 -17.76
C LYS A 43 5.95 1.90 -16.68
N VAL A 44 6.15 2.77 -15.70
CA VAL A 44 7.08 2.56 -14.59
C VAL A 44 6.32 2.84 -13.31
N ALA A 45 6.40 1.92 -12.37
CA ALA A 45 6.04 2.13 -10.97
C ALA A 45 7.32 2.51 -10.24
N LYS A 46 7.45 3.76 -9.78
CA LYS A 46 8.69 4.16 -9.14
C LYS A 46 8.76 3.60 -7.73
N ASP A 47 9.96 3.21 -7.35
CA ASP A 47 10.29 2.94 -5.98
C ASP A 47 10.49 4.27 -5.24
N SER A 48 9.62 4.52 -4.26
CA SER A 48 9.66 5.68 -3.37
C SER A 48 10.60 5.46 -2.17
N SER A 49 11.25 4.31 -2.08
CA SER A 49 12.38 4.09 -1.17
C SER A 49 13.65 4.77 -1.70
N ASP A 50 14.71 4.79 -0.89
CA ASP A 50 16.03 5.30 -1.31
C ASP A 50 16.82 4.29 -2.17
N ASN A 51 16.26 3.10 -2.48
CA ASN A 51 16.97 2.02 -3.16
C ASN A 51 16.88 2.07 -4.70
N GLY A 52 15.87 2.74 -5.25
CA GLY A 52 15.71 2.93 -6.70
C GLY A 52 15.30 1.68 -7.46
N TYR A 53 14.58 0.76 -6.82
CA TYR A 53 14.12 -0.50 -7.43
C TYR A 53 12.82 -0.31 -8.22
N ASP A 54 12.87 0.55 -9.25
CA ASP A 54 11.72 0.86 -10.09
C ASP A 54 11.17 -0.37 -10.81
N GLY A 55 9.85 -0.53 -10.76
CA GLY A 55 9.13 -1.60 -11.44
C GLY A 55 8.73 -1.19 -12.86
N LYS A 56 8.92 -2.09 -13.83
CA LYS A 56 8.52 -1.92 -15.24
C LYS A 56 7.24 -2.68 -15.52
N PHE A 57 6.37 -2.08 -16.33
CA PHE A 57 5.11 -2.70 -16.70
C PHE A 57 5.35 -3.76 -17.76
N MET A 58 4.87 -4.97 -17.49
CA MET A 58 4.98 -6.11 -18.37
C MET A 58 3.60 -6.64 -18.77
N GLY A 59 3.58 -7.50 -19.79
CA GLY A 59 2.35 -8.07 -20.35
C GLY A 59 1.88 -7.37 -21.62
N LYS A 60 0.91 -7.99 -22.31
CA LYS A 60 0.40 -7.48 -23.59
C LYS A 60 -0.55 -6.29 -23.41
N GLY A 61 -1.25 -6.22 -22.27
CA GLY A 61 -2.15 -5.12 -21.94
C GLY A 61 -1.41 -3.92 -21.33
N ASN A 62 -0.32 -4.20 -20.60
CA ASN A 62 0.24 -3.33 -19.56
C ASN A 62 -0.79 -3.03 -18.45
N PRO A 63 -0.37 -3.01 -17.17
CA PRO A 63 -1.21 -2.49 -16.10
C PRO A 63 -1.72 -1.08 -16.44
N LYS A 64 -2.96 -0.80 -16.08
CA LYS A 64 -3.60 0.50 -16.33
C LYS A 64 -3.67 1.32 -15.05
N TRP A 65 -3.40 2.61 -15.16
CA TRP A 65 -3.62 3.56 -14.07
C TRP A 65 -5.12 3.75 -13.82
N VAL A 66 -5.54 3.56 -12.57
CA VAL A 66 -6.91 3.77 -12.08
C VAL A 66 -6.86 4.54 -10.75
N ASP A 67 -8.00 5.03 -10.29
CA ASP A 67 -8.09 5.62 -8.95
C ASP A 67 -7.96 4.53 -7.87
N GLY A 68 -7.06 4.76 -6.93
CA GLY A 68 -6.69 3.81 -5.89
C GLY A 68 -7.37 4.07 -4.55
N LYS A 69 -6.91 3.35 -3.51
CA LYS A 69 -7.31 3.66 -2.13
C LYS A 69 -6.79 5.03 -1.69
N PHE A 70 -5.58 5.34 -2.10
CA PHE A 70 -4.92 6.64 -2.01
C PHE A 70 -4.36 6.94 -3.40
N GLY A 71 -4.50 8.17 -3.88
CA GLY A 71 -3.97 8.55 -5.20
C GLY A 71 -4.42 7.60 -6.31
N LYS A 72 -3.45 7.04 -7.03
CA LYS A 72 -3.67 6.08 -8.12
C LYS A 72 -3.34 4.65 -7.69
N ALA A 73 -3.70 3.70 -8.54
CA ALA A 73 -3.39 2.29 -8.42
C ALA A 73 -3.27 1.67 -9.81
N LEU A 74 -2.83 0.41 -9.86
CA LEU A 74 -2.74 -0.37 -11.08
C LEU A 74 -3.88 -1.39 -11.17
N ASP A 75 -4.65 -1.32 -12.27
CA ASP A 75 -5.59 -2.36 -12.66
C ASP A 75 -4.90 -3.36 -13.58
N PHE A 76 -4.91 -4.62 -13.15
CA PHE A 76 -4.30 -5.73 -13.85
C PHE A 76 -5.38 -6.54 -14.57
N ASN A 77 -5.15 -6.90 -15.84
CA ASN A 77 -6.13 -7.67 -16.62
C ASN A 77 -6.44 -9.07 -16.05
N GLY A 78 -5.61 -9.59 -15.14
CA GLY A 78 -5.80 -10.88 -14.48
C GLY A 78 -5.30 -12.08 -15.29
N SER A 79 -4.58 -11.85 -16.39
CA SER A 79 -4.02 -12.90 -17.24
C SER A 79 -2.53 -12.73 -17.53
N THR A 80 -2.11 -11.55 -18.00
CA THR A 80 -0.74 -11.31 -18.49
C THR A 80 -0.08 -10.07 -17.92
N ASP A 81 -0.83 -9.17 -17.30
CA ASP A 81 -0.27 -7.92 -16.79
C ASP A 81 0.38 -8.15 -15.41
N TYR A 82 1.59 -7.62 -15.26
CA TYR A 82 2.32 -7.57 -13.99
C TYR A 82 3.31 -6.40 -14.00
N VAL A 83 3.83 -6.06 -12.82
CA VAL A 83 4.99 -5.17 -12.68
C VAL A 83 6.19 -6.05 -12.36
N GLU A 84 7.27 -5.89 -13.11
CA GLU A 84 8.52 -6.58 -12.89
C GLU A 84 9.55 -5.61 -12.31
N VAL A 85 10.19 -6.00 -11.22
CA VAL A 85 11.34 -5.31 -10.66
C VAL A 85 12.55 -6.18 -10.96
N ASP A 86 13.63 -5.56 -11.46
CA ASP A 86 14.85 -6.29 -11.79
C ASP A 86 15.41 -6.98 -10.53
N SER A 87 16.13 -8.10 -10.72
CA SER A 87 16.69 -8.85 -9.59
C SER A 87 17.82 -8.05 -8.95
N GLU A 88 17.57 -7.58 -7.72
CA GLU A 88 18.49 -6.73 -6.98
C GLU A 88 18.87 -7.38 -5.64
N PRO A 89 20.14 -7.28 -5.20
CA PRO A 89 20.58 -7.88 -3.93
C PRO A 89 19.75 -7.44 -2.72
N GLY A 90 19.25 -6.20 -2.70
CA GLY A 90 18.41 -5.67 -1.62
C GLY A 90 17.00 -6.26 -1.56
N LEU A 91 16.56 -6.95 -2.62
CA LEU A 91 15.28 -7.67 -2.67
C LEU A 91 15.42 -9.17 -2.41
N ASN A 92 16.65 -9.67 -2.22
CA ASN A 92 16.87 -11.06 -1.88
C ASN A 92 16.37 -11.34 -0.45
N ILE A 93 15.42 -12.25 -0.35
CA ILE A 93 14.84 -12.68 0.92
C ILE A 93 15.82 -13.63 1.60
N THR A 94 16.64 -13.12 2.52
CA THR A 94 17.63 -13.92 3.27
C THR A 94 17.22 -14.19 4.72
N GLY A 95 16.06 -13.68 5.15
CA GLY A 95 15.53 -13.79 6.51
C GLY A 95 14.05 -13.45 6.56
N ASP A 96 13.58 -13.00 7.73
CA ASP A 96 12.18 -12.63 7.93
C ASP A 96 11.81 -11.38 7.13
N ILE A 97 10.59 -11.37 6.59
CA ILE A 97 10.06 -10.25 5.80
C ILE A 97 8.68 -9.84 6.28
N THR A 98 8.34 -8.58 6.00
CA THR A 98 6.98 -8.05 6.13
C THR A 98 6.59 -7.41 4.80
N VAL A 99 5.41 -7.76 4.30
CA VAL A 99 4.84 -7.19 3.07
C VAL A 99 3.49 -6.58 3.40
N VAL A 100 3.26 -5.35 2.94
CA VAL A 100 2.00 -4.63 3.13
C VAL A 100 1.54 -4.08 1.78
N ALA A 101 0.28 -4.29 1.43
CA ALA A 101 -0.29 -3.83 0.18
C ALA A 101 -1.78 -3.51 0.30
N TRP A 102 -2.25 -2.55 -0.50
CA TRP A 102 -3.67 -2.29 -0.72
C TRP A 102 -4.12 -3.01 -1.99
N ILE A 103 -5.04 -3.97 -1.85
CA ILE A 103 -5.51 -4.81 -2.96
C ILE A 103 -7.03 -4.71 -3.07
N PHE A 104 -7.52 -4.29 -4.24
CA PHE A 104 -8.93 -4.38 -4.58
C PHE A 104 -9.16 -5.57 -5.51
N LYS A 105 -9.89 -6.58 -5.02
CA LYS A 105 -10.23 -7.76 -5.81
C LYS A 105 -11.51 -7.49 -6.63
N ARG A 106 -11.41 -7.57 -7.96
CA ARG A 106 -12.59 -7.51 -8.83
C ARG A 106 -13.52 -8.71 -8.53
N PRO A 107 -14.86 -8.51 -8.49
CA PRO A 107 -15.79 -9.62 -8.37
C PRO A 107 -15.54 -10.62 -9.51
N ALA A 108 -15.44 -11.91 -9.19
CA ALA A 108 -15.45 -12.93 -10.23
C ALA A 108 -16.78 -12.79 -10.98
N GLY A 109 -16.72 -12.60 -12.30
CA GLY A 109 -17.93 -12.55 -13.13
C GLY A 109 -18.80 -13.75 -12.79
N ARG A 110 -20.08 -13.54 -12.47
CA ARG A 110 -21.00 -14.66 -12.25
C ARG A 110 -21.01 -15.48 -13.53
N VAL A 111 -20.59 -16.74 -13.45
CA VAL A 111 -20.92 -17.72 -14.48
C VAL A 111 -22.42 -17.93 -14.38
N GLN A 112 -23.20 -17.22 -15.19
CA GLN A 112 -24.60 -17.57 -15.40
C GLN A 112 -24.61 -18.87 -16.18
N PHE A 113 -24.76 -19.98 -15.46
CA PHE A 113 -25.23 -21.21 -16.08
C PHE A 113 -26.68 -20.95 -16.50
N SER A 114 -26.89 -20.64 -17.79
CA SER A 114 -28.23 -20.71 -18.37
C SER A 114 -28.60 -22.18 -18.39
N ALA A 115 -29.30 -22.65 -17.37
CA ALA A 115 -30.06 -23.89 -17.48
C ALA A 115 -31.15 -23.62 -18.50
N ASN A 116 -30.92 -24.04 -19.75
CA ASN A 116 -31.98 -24.12 -20.75
C ASN A 116 -32.96 -25.19 -20.25
N GLY A 117 -33.90 -24.76 -19.41
CA GLY A 117 -35.01 -25.57 -18.94
C GLY A 117 -36.01 -25.75 -20.06
N ASP A 118 -36.06 -26.98 -20.57
CA ASP A 118 -37.22 -27.75 -20.99
C ASP A 118 -38.46 -26.99 -21.49
N ARG A 119 -38.84 -27.28 -22.74
CA ARG A 119 -40.24 -27.58 -23.08
C ARG A 119 -40.28 -28.75 -24.05
N LEU A 120 -40.88 -29.85 -23.59
CA LEU A 120 -41.54 -30.86 -24.42
C LEU A 120 -42.53 -30.21 -25.38
#